data_AF-A0A6V7HFY1-F1
#
_entry.id   AF-A0A6V7HFY1-F1
#
_cell.length_a   1.000
_cell.length_b   1.000
_cell.length_c   1.000
_cell.angle_alpha   90.00
_cell.angle_beta   90.00
_cell.angle_gamma   90.00
#
_symmetry.space_group_name_H-M   'P 1'
#
loop_
_entity.id
_entity.type
_entity.pdbx_description
1 polymer ?
#
loop_
_entity_poly.entity_id
_entity_poly.type
_entity_poly.pdbx_seq_one_letter_code
_entity_poly.pdbx_strand_id
1 'polypeptide(L)' 'ADEGFDGTYPTNVVVKNNGTCLYVPPGIFKSTCKIDITWFPFDDQRCEMKFGSWTYDGFQ' A
#
# COMPACT_ATOMS: atom_id res chain seq x y z
N ALA A 1 -18.91 -4.57 -3.48
CA ALA A 1 -17.50 -4.83 -3.18
C ALA A 1 -17.48 -6.15 -2.42
N ASP A 2 -16.64 -7.10 -2.84
CA ASP A 2 -16.52 -8.39 -2.15
C ASP A 2 -15.78 -8.16 -0.82
N GLU A 3 -16.42 -8.43 0.31
CA GLU A 3 -15.89 -8.12 1.66
C GLU A 3 -14.64 -8.94 2.02
N GLY A 4 -14.32 -9.98 1.24
CA GLY A 4 -13.11 -10.79 1.39
C GLY A 4 -11.89 -10.29 0.61
N PHE A 5 -12.01 -9.19 -0.15
CA PHE A 5 -10.93 -8.67 -0.99
C PHE A 5 -10.20 -7.51 -0.31
N ASP A 6 -9.23 -7.83 0.55
CA ASP A 6 -8.35 -6.86 1.18
C ASP A 6 -6.86 -7.14 0.86
N GLY A 7 -5.94 -6.39 1.48
CA GLY A 7 -4.49 -6.56 1.28
C GLY A 7 -3.90 -7.89 1.78
N THR A 8 -4.72 -8.76 2.39
CA THR A 8 -4.36 -10.11 2.85
C THR A 8 -4.86 -11.21 1.92
N TYR A 9 -5.50 -10.85 0.80
CA TYR A 9 -5.99 -11.83 -0.17
C TYR A 9 -4.83 -12.72 -0.68
N PRO A 10 -4.97 -14.06 -0.60
CA PRO A 10 -3.90 -14.97 -0.98
C PRO A 10 -3.62 -14.88 -2.48
N THR A 11 -2.37 -14.62 -2.83
CA THR A 11 -1.89 -14.49 -4.22
C THR A 11 -0.55 -15.21 -4.39
N ASN A 12 -0.32 -15.71 -5.60
CA ASN A 12 0.89 -16.45 -5.94
C ASN A 12 2.08 -15.51 -6.12
N VAL A 13 3.28 -16.03 -5.87
CA VAL A 13 4.55 -15.35 -6.13
C VAL A 13 5.14 -15.87 -7.45
N VAL A 14 5.59 -14.99 -8.33
CA VAL A 14 6.30 -15.38 -9.55
C VAL A 14 7.79 -15.50 -9.23
N VAL A 15 8.32 -16.72 -9.32
CA VAL A 15 9.73 -17.04 -9.05
C VAL A 15 10.47 -17.28 -10.35
N LYS A 16 11.63 -16.64 -10.54
CA LYS A 16 12.51 -16.86 -11.69
C LYS A 16 13.68 -17.78 -11.33
N ASN A 17 14.32 -18.36 -12.35
CA ASN A 17 15.42 -19.32 -12.18
C ASN A 17 16.66 -18.75 -11.46
N ASN A 18 16.82 -17.42 -11.41
CA ASN A 18 17.89 -16.74 -10.69
C ASN A 18 17.54 -16.40 -9.23
N GLY A 19 16.38 -16.86 -8.73
CA GLY A 19 15.93 -16.62 -7.36
C GLY A 19 15.18 -15.31 -7.13
N THR A 20 14.96 -14.47 -8.16
CA THR A 20 14.13 -13.27 -7.98
C THR A 20 12.65 -13.63 -7.82
N CYS A 21 11.99 -12.99 -6.85
CA CYS A 21 10.58 -13.17 -6.55
C CYS A 21 9.82 -11.87 -6.83
N LEU A 22 8.77 -11.95 -7.66
CA LEU A 22 7.82 -10.85 -7.86
C LEU A 22 6.51 -11.19 -7.14
N TYR A 23 6.11 -10.31 -6.23
CA TYR A 23 4.87 -10.42 -5.47
C TYR A 23 4.01 -9.18 -5.69
N VAL A 24 2.79 -9.38 -6.20
CA VAL A 24 1.85 -8.28 -6.52
C VAL A 24 0.47 -8.66 -5.94
N PRO A 25 0.27 -8.47 -4.63
CA PRO A 25 -1.03 -8.72 -4.03
C PRO A 25 -2.02 -7.61 -4.42
N PRO A 26 -3.28 -7.96 -4.69
CA PRO A 26 -4.32 -6.96 -4.74
C PRO A 26 -4.61 -6.45 -3.31
N GLY A 27 -5.02 -5.19 -3.18
CA GLY A 27 -5.38 -4.66 -1.87
C GLY A 27 -6.10 -3.32 -1.95
N ILE A 28 -6.98 -3.09 -0.98
CA ILE A 28 -7.64 -1.80 -0.77
C ILE A 28 -6.95 -1.11 0.40
N PHE A 29 -6.25 -0.02 0.14
CA PHE A 29 -5.56 0.77 1.15
C PHE A 29 -6.44 1.91 1.66
N LYS A 30 -6.60 2.01 2.97
CA LYS A 30 -7.25 3.15 3.64
C LYS A 30 -6.20 3.87 4.48
N SER A 31 -5.73 5.01 3.98
CA SER A 31 -4.74 5.84 4.66
C SER A 31 -5.39 7.06 5.33
N THR A 32 -4.84 7.49 6.46
CA THR A 32 -5.22 8.76 7.09
C THR A 32 -4.48 9.91 6.42
N CYS A 33 -5.21 10.95 6.02
CA CYS A 33 -4.66 12.15 5.39
C CYS A 33 -5.23 13.41 6.06
N LYS A 34 -4.38 14.43 6.24
CA LYS A 34 -4.81 15.74 6.74
C LYS A 34 -5.30 16.58 5.56
N ILE A 35 -6.50 17.14 5.69
CA ILE A 35 -7.10 18.03 4.69
C ILE A 35 -6.79 19.49 5.04
N ASP A 36 -6.32 20.25 4.06
CA ASP A 36 -6.12 21.70 4.18
C ASP A 36 -7.20 22.45 3.39
N ILE A 37 -8.10 23.14 4.09
CA ILE A 37 -9.27 23.82 3.49
C ILE A 37 -9.04 25.33 3.27
N THR A 38 -7.79 25.80 3.28
CA THR A 38 -7.47 27.23 3.19
C THR A 38 -8.04 27.90 1.94
N TRP A 39 -8.15 27.18 0.82
CA TRP A 39 -8.56 27.73 -0.49
C TRP A 39 -9.79 27.08 -1.11
N PHE A 40 -10.65 26.45 -0.30
CA PHE A 40 -11.83 25.73 -0.80
C PHE A 40 -12.70 26.60 -1.74
N PRO A 41 -13.17 26.10 -2.90
CA PRO A 41 -13.05 24.72 -3.43
C PRO A 41 -11.83 24.48 -4.35
N PHE A 42 -10.84 25.37 -4.35
CA PHE A 42 -9.65 25.34 -5.21
C PHE A 42 -8.38 24.95 -4.43
N ASP A 43 -8.55 24.21 -3.35
CA ASP A 43 -7.48 23.69 -2.50
C ASP A 43 -6.78 22.47 -3.12
N ASP A 44 -5.47 22.39 -2.90
CA ASP A 44 -4.66 21.22 -3.25
C ASP A 44 -4.54 20.29 -2.04
N GLN A 45 -4.81 19.00 -2.24
CA GLN A 45 -4.66 17.99 -1.19
C GLN A 45 -3.43 17.12 -1.43
N ARG A 46 -2.60 16.98 -0.39
CA ARG A 46 -1.40 16.11 -0.40
C ARG A 46 -1.56 15.00 0.63
N CYS A 47 -1.75 13.78 0.13
CA CYS A 47 -1.91 12.58 0.95
C CYS A 47 -0.77 11.60 0.68
N GLU A 48 -0.12 11.15 1.74
CA GLU A 48 1.02 10.23 1.66
C GLU A 48 0.63 8.83 2.14
N MET A 49 1.18 7.81 1.48
CA MET A 49 1.15 6.43 1.96
C MET A 49 2.54 6.04 2.46
N LYS A 50 2.62 5.52 3.68
CA LYS A 50 3.85 5.02 4.28
C LYS A 50 3.82 3.50 4.32
N PHE A 51 4.77 2.88 3.62
CA PHE A 51 4.94 1.43 3.60
C PHE A 51 6.22 1.06 4.34
N GLY A 52 6.16 0.01 5.15
CA GLY A 52 7.31 -0.48 5.90
C GLY A 52 7.05 -1.89 6.40
N SER A 53 8.14 -2.63 6.64
CA SER A 53 8.05 -3.92 7.30
C SER A 53 7.68 -3.73 8.76
N TRP A 54 6.76 -4.54 9.26
CA TRP A 54 6.48 -4.61 10.70
C TRP A 54 7.46 -5.53 11.43
N THR A 55 8.02 -6.51 10.72
CA THR A 55 8.78 -7.62 11.31
C THR A 55 10.29 -7.45 11.19
N TYR A 56 10.77 -6.57 10.31
CA TYR A 56 12.18 -6.39 9.99
C TYR A 56 12.55 -4.91 10.08
N ASP A 57 13.73 -4.63 10.63
CA ASP A 57 14.32 -3.30 10.61
C ASP A 57 15.21 -3.09 9.37
N GLY A 58 15.91 -1.96 9.31
CA GLY A 58 16.77 -1.58 8.19
C GLY A 58 18.23 -2.04 8.30
N PHE A 59 18.62 -2.78 9.34
CA PHE A 59 20.01 -3.20 9.61
C PHE A 59 20.26 -4.69 9.40
N GLN A 60 19.25 -5.42 8.93
CA GLN A 60 19.34 -6.84 8.67
C GLN A 60 19.98 -7.18 7.32
#